data_AF-A0A0F8Z454-F1
#
_entry.id   AF-A0A0F8Z454-F1
#
_cell.length_a   1.000
_cell.length_b   1.000
_cell.length_c   1.000
_cell.angle_alpha   90.00
_cell.angle_beta   90.00
_cell.angle_gamma   90.00
#
_symmetry.space_group_name_H-M   'P 1'
#
loop_
_entity.id
_entity.type
_entity.pdbx_description
1 polymer ?
#
loop_
_entity_poly.entity_id
_entity_poly.type
_entity_poly.pdbx_seq_one_letter_code
_entity_poly.pdbx_strand_id
1 'polypeptide(L)'
;MTRQAQDDVIPEGLAGKWEKMTQVAGERLMDKRKRIMTAVGTRPYRGLPVSEAELLSRYSQVRHDPQALLEVLQENVKIKPNGTVLVPKALIEAMSTMEKKIREEGTS
;
A
#
# COMPACT_ATOMS: atom_id res chain seq x y z
N MET A 1 -6.38 62.47 -10.12
CA MET A 1 -5.17 62.05 -9.40
C MET A 1 -5.32 60.59 -9.04
N THR A 2 -4.69 59.73 -9.83
CA THR A 2 -4.79 58.27 -9.84
C THR A 2 -3.94 57.66 -8.72
N ARG A 3 -4.59 57.05 -7.71
CA ARG A 3 -3.93 56.06 -6.82
C ARG A 3 -4.02 54.72 -7.54
N GLN A 4 -3.02 54.37 -8.33
CA GLN A 4 -2.86 53.03 -8.88
C GLN A 4 -1.44 52.53 -8.66
N ALA A 5 -1.36 51.27 -8.23
CA ALA A 5 -0.22 50.36 -8.29
C ALA A 5 0.92 50.56 -7.26
N GLN A 6 0.62 50.42 -5.96
CA GLN A 6 1.67 50.14 -4.96
C GLN A 6 1.57 48.74 -4.33
N ASP A 7 0.60 47.91 -4.72
CA ASP A 7 0.28 46.66 -3.99
C ASP A 7 0.67 45.34 -4.71
N ASP A 8 1.33 45.37 -5.87
CA ASP A 8 1.64 44.16 -6.65
C ASP A 8 3.14 43.83 -6.75
N VAL A 9 3.96 44.27 -5.80
CA VAL A 9 5.36 43.84 -5.76
C VAL A 9 5.49 42.62 -4.84
N ILE A 10 5.47 41.43 -5.44
CA ILE A 10 5.85 40.19 -4.74
C ILE A 10 7.30 40.38 -4.26
N PRO A 11 7.57 40.35 -2.93
CA PRO A 11 8.91 40.58 -2.42
C PRO A 11 9.91 39.58 -3.02
N GLU A 12 11.08 40.07 -3.46
CA GLU A 12 12.13 39.20 -3.97
C GLU A 12 12.46 38.09 -2.95
N GLY A 13 12.42 36.84 -3.40
CA GLY A 13 12.63 35.67 -2.55
C GLY A 13 11.39 35.12 -1.84
N LEU A 14 10.21 35.71 -2.01
CA LEU A 14 8.96 35.11 -1.50
C LEU A 14 8.67 33.77 -2.19
N ALA A 15 8.82 33.69 -3.51
CA ALA A 15 8.64 32.46 -4.29
C ALA A 15 9.59 31.34 -3.81
N GLY A 16 10.88 31.64 -3.62
CA GLY A 16 11.85 30.67 -3.10
C GLY A 16 11.56 30.23 -1.65
N LYS A 17 10.97 31.10 -0.81
CA LYS A 17 10.50 30.72 0.52
C LYS A 17 9.29 29.78 0.44
N TRP A 18 8.36 30.03 -0.48
CA TRP A 18 7.22 29.13 -0.71
C TRP A 18 7.67 27.76 -1.20
N GLU A 19 8.58 27.69 -2.17
CA GLU A 19 9.18 26.42 -2.64
C GLU A 19 9.89 25.67 -1.51
N LYS A 20 10.65 26.37 -0.67
CA LYS A 20 11.33 25.74 0.46
C LYS A 20 10.33 25.23 1.51
N MET A 21 9.25 25.96 1.76
CA MET A 21 8.19 25.53 2.68
C MET A 21 7.42 24.32 2.15
N THR A 22 7.09 24.28 0.86
CA THR A 22 6.39 23.14 0.25
C THR A 22 7.27 21.91 0.23
N GLN A 23 8.57 22.05 -0.06
CA GLN A 23 9.53 20.96 0.00
C GLN A 23 9.62 20.36 1.41
N VAL A 24 9.80 21.20 2.44
CA VAL A 24 9.88 20.74 3.84
C VAL A 24 8.56 20.12 4.31
N ALA A 25 7.41 20.66 3.88
CA ALA A 25 6.10 20.07 4.16
C ALA A 25 5.95 18.68 3.51
N GLY A 26 6.43 18.53 2.27
CA GLY A 26 6.45 17.26 1.54
C GLY A 26 7.31 16.19 2.23
N GLU A 27 8.51 16.56 2.66
CA GLU A 27 9.42 15.67 3.42
C GLU A 27 8.76 15.21 4.73
N ARG A 28 8.16 16.13 5.49
CA ARG A 28 7.45 15.80 6.74
C ARG A 28 6.24 14.90 6.52
N LEU A 29 5.51 15.08 5.41
CA LEU A 29 4.38 14.23 5.05
C LEU A 29 4.86 12.82 4.68
N MET A 30 5.95 12.70 3.94
CA MET A 30 6.55 11.41 3.60
C MET A 30 7.05 10.67 4.83
N ASP A 31 7.70 11.37 5.77
CA ASP A 31 8.13 10.78 7.04
C ASP A 31 6.96 10.32 7.91
N LYS A 32 5.89 11.13 7.99
CA LYS A 32 4.65 10.71 8.68
C LYS A 32 4.03 9.49 8.01
N ARG A 33 3.94 9.47 6.67
CA ARG A 33 3.44 8.33 5.92
C ARG A 33 4.28 7.08 6.19
N LYS A 34 5.62 7.20 6.20
CA LYS A 34 6.52 6.09 6.50
C LYS A 34 6.31 5.56 7.92
N ARG A 35 6.20 6.43 8.93
CA ARG A 35 5.90 6.05 10.31
C ARG A 35 4.54 5.37 10.45
N ILE A 36 3.52 5.90 9.79
CA ILE A 36 2.18 5.29 9.76
C ILE A 36 2.27 3.91 9.10
N MET A 37 2.92 3.78 7.94
CA MET A 37 3.10 2.49 7.26
C MET A 37 3.88 1.49 8.11
N THR A 38 4.90 1.92 8.84
CA THR A 38 5.65 1.06 9.78
C THR A 38 4.81 0.66 10.98
N ALA A 39 4.04 1.59 11.58
CA ALA A 39 3.18 1.32 12.72
C ALA A 39 1.95 0.46 12.36
N VAL A 40 1.44 0.64 11.14
CA VAL A 40 0.36 -0.17 10.57
C VAL A 40 0.91 -1.54 10.16
N GLY A 41 2.18 -1.64 9.76
CA GLY A 41 2.77 -2.85 9.21
C GLY A 41 2.31 -3.13 7.78
N THR A 42 2.91 -4.12 7.12
CA THR A 42 2.42 -4.68 5.85
C THR A 42 1.13 -5.46 6.10
N ARG A 43 0.03 -4.75 6.39
CA ARG A 43 -1.22 -5.41 6.74
C ARG A 43 -1.92 -5.99 5.51
N PRO A 44 -2.32 -7.27 5.55
CA PRO A 44 -3.51 -7.71 4.85
C PRO A 44 -4.75 -7.19 5.62
N TYR A 45 -5.79 -6.78 4.87
CA TYR A 45 -7.13 -6.38 5.34
C TYR A 45 -7.25 -5.20 6.32
N ARG A 46 -7.71 -4.04 5.80
CA ARG A 46 -8.38 -2.92 6.51
C ARG A 46 -7.82 -2.47 7.87
N GLY A 47 -6.55 -2.74 8.19
CA GLY A 47 -5.94 -2.22 9.41
C GLY A 47 -6.14 -3.06 10.68
N LEU A 48 -6.60 -4.32 10.61
CA LEU A 48 -6.72 -5.19 11.79
C LEU A 48 -5.58 -6.22 11.81
N PRO A 49 -4.90 -6.43 12.96
CA PRO A 49 -3.93 -7.51 13.09
C PRO A 49 -4.67 -8.85 13.06
N VAL A 50 -4.48 -9.61 11.98
CA VAL A 50 -5.02 -10.96 11.84
C VAL A 50 -3.96 -11.94 12.34
N SER A 51 -4.36 -12.88 13.20
CA SER A 51 -3.45 -13.93 13.67
C SER A 51 -3.06 -14.88 12.53
N GLU A 52 -1.89 -15.52 12.63
CA GLU A 52 -1.45 -16.48 11.60
C GLU A 52 -2.41 -17.67 11.46
N ALA A 53 -2.99 -18.14 12.56
CA ALA A 53 -4.02 -19.18 12.57
C ALA A 53 -5.29 -18.76 11.81
N GLU A 54 -5.70 -17.50 11.95
CA GLU A 54 -6.86 -16.96 11.22
C GLU A 54 -6.56 -16.78 9.73
N LEU A 55 -5.33 -16.38 9.36
CA LEU A 55 -4.90 -16.36 7.96
C LEU A 55 -4.91 -17.76 7.34
N LEU A 56 -4.41 -18.76 8.08
CA LEU A 56 -4.41 -20.15 7.64
C LEU A 56 -5.82 -20.69 7.45
N SER A 57 -6.73 -20.41 8.41
CA SER A 57 -8.14 -20.83 8.35
C SER A 57 -8.90 -20.16 7.19
N ARG A 58 -8.64 -18.88 6.90
CA ARG A 58 -9.24 -18.22 5.74
C ARG A 58 -8.66 -18.75 4.44
N TYR A 59 -7.35 -18.96 4.39
CA TYR A 59 -6.71 -19.54 3.21
C TYR A 59 -7.22 -20.96 2.93
N SER A 60 -7.43 -21.77 3.96
CA SER A 60 -7.99 -23.12 3.79
C SER A 60 -9.42 -23.11 3.25
N GLN A 61 -10.22 -22.08 3.57
CA GLN A 61 -11.55 -21.89 2.97
C GLN A 61 -11.44 -21.42 1.51
N VAL A 62 -10.64 -20.38 1.26
CA VAL A 62 -10.51 -19.76 -0.08
C VAL A 62 -9.87 -20.72 -1.09
N ARG A 63 -8.91 -21.54 -0.70
CA ARG A 63 -8.23 -22.47 -1.63
C ARG A 63 -9.16 -23.55 -2.21
N HIS A 64 -10.27 -23.85 -1.52
CA HIS A 64 -11.27 -24.81 -1.97
C HIS A 64 -12.40 -24.16 -2.78
N ASP A 65 -12.46 -22.84 -2.82
CA ASP A 65 -13.39 -22.06 -3.65
C ASP A 65 -12.64 -21.41 -4.83
N PRO A 66 -12.80 -21.95 -6.06
CA PRO A 66 -12.14 -21.42 -7.24
C PRO A 66 -12.47 -19.96 -7.55
N GLN A 67 -13.67 -19.49 -7.19
CA GLN A 67 -14.08 -18.10 -7.44
C GLN A 67 -13.41 -17.15 -6.45
N ALA A 68 -13.45 -17.49 -5.15
CA ALA A 68 -12.79 -16.69 -4.12
C ALA A 68 -11.26 -16.62 -4.35
N LEU A 69 -10.64 -17.72 -4.77
CA LEU A 69 -9.21 -17.73 -5.07
C LEU A 69 -8.88 -16.85 -6.28
N LEU A 70 -9.74 -16.85 -7.31
CA LEU A 70 -9.58 -15.99 -8.47
C LEU A 70 -9.64 -14.51 -8.07
N GLU A 71 -10.60 -14.11 -7.23
CA GLU A 71 -10.74 -12.75 -6.73
C GLU A 71 -9.47 -12.29 -5.98
N VAL A 72 -8.96 -13.11 -5.06
CA VAL A 72 -7.72 -12.81 -4.32
C VAL A 72 -6.54 -12.61 -5.26
N LEU A 73 -6.41 -13.44 -6.30
CA LEU A 73 -5.34 -13.27 -7.28
C LEU A 73 -5.55 -11.99 -8.11
N GLN A 74 -6.75 -11.72 -8.59
CA GLN A 74 -7.06 -10.52 -9.38
C GLN A 74 -6.82 -9.22 -8.61
N GLU A 75 -7.15 -9.16 -7.33
CA GLU A 75 -6.90 -7.99 -6.48
C GLU A 75 -5.41 -7.68 -6.30
N ASN A 76 -4.56 -8.72 -6.36
CA ASN A 76 -3.13 -8.59 -6.12
C ASN A 76 -2.28 -8.59 -7.39
N VAL A 77 -2.88 -8.89 -8.54
CA VAL A 77 -2.22 -8.96 -9.84
C VAL A 77 -2.20 -7.59 -10.53
N LYS A 78 -1.09 -7.27 -11.19
CA LYS A 78 -1.05 -6.19 -12.19
C LYS A 78 -0.91 -6.77 -13.59
N ILE A 79 -1.94 -6.61 -14.41
CA ILE A 79 -1.92 -6.98 -15.82
C ILE A 79 -1.33 -5.83 -16.63
N LYS A 80 -0.26 -6.09 -17.36
CA LYS A 80 0.34 -5.12 -18.29
C LYS A 80 -0.34 -5.20 -19.66
N PRO A 81 -0.28 -4.12 -20.47
CA PRO A 81 -0.87 -4.09 -21.82
C PRO A 81 -0.33 -5.16 -22.78
N ASN A 82 0.86 -5.69 -22.51
CA ASN A 82 1.50 -6.76 -23.28
C ASN A 82 1.04 -8.18 -22.87
N GLY A 83 -0.01 -8.30 -22.06
CA GLY A 83 -0.50 -9.58 -21.54
C GLY A 83 0.36 -10.19 -20.43
N THR A 84 1.43 -9.52 -19.98
CA THR A 84 2.23 -10.00 -18.85
C THR A 84 1.53 -9.74 -17.53
N VAL A 85 1.50 -10.76 -16.67
CA VAL A 85 0.90 -10.72 -15.33
C VAL A 85 2.01 -10.56 -14.30
N LEU A 86 1.97 -9.48 -13.51
CA LEU A 86 2.86 -9.30 -12.38
C LEU A 86 2.14 -9.71 -11.09
N VAL A 87 2.71 -10.69 -10.40
CA VAL A 87 2.25 -11.13 -9.09
C VAL A 87 3.28 -10.74 -8.03
N PRO A 88 2.88 -10.16 -6.88
CA PRO A 88 3.78 -9.91 -5.78
C PRO A 88 4.42 -11.20 -5.28
N LYS A 89 5.76 -11.24 -5.23
CA LYS A 89 6.51 -12.41 -4.72
C LYS A 89 6.08 -12.79 -3.31
N ALA A 90 5.85 -11.80 -2.45
CA ALA A 90 5.41 -12.00 -1.07
C ALA A 90 4.06 -12.75 -0.96
N LEU A 91 3.15 -12.56 -1.92
CA LEU A 91 1.88 -13.30 -1.95
C LEU A 91 2.12 -14.78 -2.23
N ILE A 92 2.92 -15.08 -3.26
CA ILE A 92 3.26 -16.46 -3.64
C ILE A 92 4.02 -17.18 -2.53
N GLU A 93 4.97 -16.49 -1.89
CA GLU A 93 5.72 -17.03 -0.75
C GLU A 93 4.77 -17.35 0.41
N ALA A 94 3.85 -16.44 0.76
CA ALA A 94 2.89 -16.66 1.82
C ALA A 94 1.94 -17.83 1.53
N MET A 95 1.40 -17.92 0.31
CA MET A 95 0.55 -19.05 -0.11
C MET A 95 1.31 -20.38 -0.04
N SER A 96 2.56 -20.41 -0.52
CA SER A 96 3.42 -21.60 -0.48
C SER A 96 3.70 -22.04 0.96
N THR A 97 3.98 -21.09 1.88
CA THR A 97 4.14 -21.40 3.30
C THR A 97 2.87 -21.96 3.93
N MET A 98 1.70 -21.39 3.62
CA MET A 98 0.42 -21.88 4.13
C MET A 98 0.10 -23.28 3.59
N GLU A 99 0.33 -23.55 2.31
CA GLU A 99 0.16 -24.90 1.73
C GLU A 99 1.10 -25.93 2.36
N LYS A 100 2.35 -25.53 2.63
CA LYS A 100 3.31 -26.39 3.33
C LYS A 100 2.82 -26.72 4.75
N LYS A 101 2.34 -25.72 5.49
CA LYS A 101 1.77 -25.92 6.84
C LYS A 101 0.56 -26.84 6.82
N ILE A 102 -0.39 -26.65 5.88
CA ILE A 102 -1.56 -27.53 5.77
C ILE A 102 -1.13 -28.98 5.48
N ARG A 103 -0.12 -29.18 4.63
CA ARG A 103 0.41 -30.50 4.30
C ARG A 103 1.11 -31.18 5.47
N GLU A 104 1.83 -30.42 6.29
CA GLU A 104 2.59 -30.92 7.45
C GLU A 104 1.71 -31.12 8.69
N GLU A 105 0.73 -30.25 8.92
CA GLU A 105 -0.12 -30.24 10.12
C GLU A 105 -1.45 -31.00 9.94
N GLY A 106 -1.80 -31.39 8.72
CA GLY A 106 -2.93 -32.30 8.45
C GLY A 106 -4.32 -31.74 8.76
N THR A 107 -4.46 -30.44 9.04
CA THR A 107 -5.76 -29.79 9.24
C THR A 107 -6.51 -29.74 7.91
N SER A 108 -7.47 -30.66 7.80
CA SER A 108 -8.51 -30.76 6.78
C SER A 108 -9.83 -30.25 7.34
#